data_AF-A0A2E4V7R3-F1
#
_entry.id   AF-A0A2E4V7R3-F1
#
_cell.length_a   1.000
_cell.length_b   1.000
_cell.length_c   1.000
_cell.angle_alpha   90.00
_cell.angle_beta   90.00
_cell.angle_gamma   90.00
#
_symmetry.space_group_name_H-M   'P 1'
#
loop_
_entity.id
_entity.type
_entity.pdbx_description
1 polymer ?
#
loop_
_entity_poly.entity_id
_entity_poly.type
_entity_poly.pdbx_seq_one_letter_code
_entity_poly.pdbx_strand_id
1 'polypeptide(L)'
;MKKEDNLVVRYSDKDLGSFKKIIEEKISKAQRDLELIRSAYMNDGNNGTEDTSPTFKAFEEGSQTMSKEANTQLAIRQEKFIRDLKNALIRIENKTYGICRVTGKLISKKRLKLVPHATLSIEAKNNIS
;
A
#
# COMPACT_ATOMS: atom_id res chain seq x y z
N MET A 1 22.46 -5.66 43.15
CA MET A 1 21.25 -5.40 42.35
C MET A 1 21.69 -5.26 40.89
N LYS A 2 21.41 -6.25 40.04
CA LYS A 2 21.82 -6.22 38.62
C LYS A 2 20.91 -5.21 37.91
N LYS A 3 21.50 -4.19 37.27
CA LYS A 3 20.75 -3.30 36.38
C LYS A 3 20.25 -4.15 35.21
N GLU A 4 18.95 -4.35 35.12
CA GLU A 4 18.34 -4.90 33.91
C GLU A 4 18.52 -3.87 32.80
N ASP A 5 19.45 -4.13 31.88
CA ASP A 5 19.60 -3.37 30.64
C ASP A 5 18.31 -3.53 29.84
N ASN A 6 17.44 -2.52 29.96
CA ASN A 6 16.21 -2.42 29.21
C ASN A 6 16.59 -2.11 27.75
N LEU A 7 16.96 -3.15 27.00
CA LEU A 7 17.32 -3.10 25.59
C LEU A 7 16.08 -2.66 24.79
N VAL A 8 15.97 -1.35 24.55
CA VAL A 8 14.89 -0.79 23.75
C VAL A 8 15.03 -1.28 22.31
N VAL A 9 14.21 -2.26 21.92
CA VAL A 9 14.19 -2.83 20.57
C VAL A 9 13.54 -1.85 19.61
N ARG A 10 14.32 -0.90 19.08
CA ARG A 10 13.87 0.06 18.07
C ARG A 10 14.98 0.45 17.11
N TYR A 11 14.59 1.00 15.96
CA TYR A 11 15.54 1.66 15.07
C TYR A 11 16.02 3.02 15.62
N SER A 12 17.22 3.41 15.22
CA SER A 12 17.77 4.75 15.50
C SER A 12 16.92 5.83 14.86
N ASP A 13 16.91 7.04 15.43
CA ASP A 13 16.13 8.16 14.88
C ASP A 13 16.60 8.54 13.46
N LYS A 14 17.90 8.34 13.15
CA LYS A 14 18.47 8.49 11.81
C LYS A 14 17.88 7.48 10.81
N ASP A 15 17.77 6.22 11.21
CA ASP A 15 17.16 5.18 10.37
C ASP A 15 15.67 5.44 10.18
N LEU A 16 14.95 5.82 11.25
CA LEU A 16 13.53 6.19 11.20
C LEU A 16 13.29 7.35 10.24
N GLY A 17 14.13 8.40 10.27
CA GLY A 17 14.06 9.49 9.31
C GLY A 17 14.31 9.05 7.87
N SER A 18 15.19 8.08 7.65
CA SER A 18 15.43 7.51 6.32
C SER A 18 14.23 6.73 5.80
N PHE A 19 13.57 5.95 6.67
CA PHE A 19 12.35 5.23 6.30
C PHE A 19 11.16 6.16 6.07
N LYS A 20 11.04 7.24 6.86
CA LYS A 20 10.00 8.26 6.70
C LYS A 20 10.00 8.83 5.28
N LYS A 21 11.16 9.26 4.78
CA LYS A 21 11.31 9.78 3.41
C LYS A 21 10.85 8.77 2.35
N ILE A 22 11.28 7.52 2.46
CA ILE A 22 10.87 6.44 1.54
C ILE A 22 9.35 6.24 1.55
N ILE A 23 8.73 6.32 2.72
CA ILE A 23 7.28 6.15 2.86
C ILE A 23 6.53 7.34 2.26
N GLU A 24 6.97 8.57 2.53
CA GLU A 24 6.38 9.80 1.98
C GLU A 24 6.44 9.82 0.44
N GLU A 25 7.60 9.48 -0.13
CA GLU A 25 7.77 9.33 -1.59
C GLU A 25 6.81 8.29 -2.18
N LYS A 26 6.66 7.13 -1.51
CA LYS A 26 5.73 6.08 -1.95
C LYS A 26 4.27 6.49 -1.81
N ILE A 27 3.90 7.24 -0.78
CA ILE A 27 2.53 7.79 -0.62
C ILE A 27 2.25 8.75 -1.78
N SER A 28 3.15 9.69 -2.06
CA SER A 28 2.99 10.66 -3.14
C SER A 28 2.83 9.98 -4.50
N LYS A 29 3.67 8.98 -4.80
CA LYS A 29 3.52 8.16 -6.01
C LYS A 29 2.17 7.43 -6.02
N ALA A 30 1.82 6.78 -4.91
CA ALA A 30 0.61 5.98 -4.84
C ALA A 30 -0.67 6.81 -5.00
N GLN A 31 -0.67 8.05 -4.52
CA GLN A 31 -1.78 9.00 -4.70
C GLN A 31 -1.93 9.42 -6.16
N ARG A 32 -0.82 9.69 -6.87
CA ARG A 32 -0.86 9.97 -8.32
C ARG A 32 -1.39 8.78 -9.11
N ASP A 33 -0.93 7.58 -8.78
CA ASP A 33 -1.41 6.35 -9.43
C ASP A 33 -2.93 6.16 -9.19
N LEU A 34 -3.41 6.39 -7.96
CA LEU A 34 -4.83 6.31 -7.63
C LEU A 34 -5.67 7.32 -8.41
N GLU A 35 -5.16 8.54 -8.57
CA GLU A 35 -5.84 9.59 -9.34
C GLU A 35 -5.98 9.22 -10.82
N LEU A 36 -4.94 8.64 -11.42
CA LEU A 36 -4.98 8.11 -12.79
C LEU A 36 -6.00 6.97 -12.94
N ILE A 37 -6.05 6.05 -11.96
CA ILE A 37 -7.03 4.94 -11.98
C ILE A 37 -8.46 5.50 -11.87
N ARG A 38 -8.68 6.52 -11.05
CA ARG A 38 -9.99 7.15 -10.87
C ARG A 38 -10.42 8.00 -12.08
N SER A 39 -9.49 8.70 -12.73
CA SER A 39 -9.81 9.50 -13.92
C SER A 39 -10.15 8.63 -15.13
N ALA A 40 -9.57 7.43 -15.24
CA ALA A 40 -9.96 6.44 -16.24
C ALA A 40 -11.42 5.98 -16.10
N TYR A 41 -11.99 6.03 -14.88
CA TYR A 41 -13.41 5.72 -14.64
C TYR A 41 -14.33 6.93 -14.89
N MET A 42 -13.90 8.15 -14.56
CA MET A 42 -14.72 9.36 -14.64
C MET A 42 -14.88 9.91 -16.06
N ASN A 43 -13.92 9.68 -16.96
CA ASN A 43 -13.95 10.22 -18.32
C ASN A 43 -14.75 9.38 -19.33
N ASP A 44 -15.27 8.22 -18.94
CA ASP A 44 -16.11 7.35 -19.78
C ASP A 44 -17.56 7.87 -19.96
N GLY A 45 -17.88 9.03 -19.39
CA GLY A 45 -19.24 9.59 -19.37
C GLY A 45 -19.64 10.40 -20.61
N ASN A 46 -18.77 10.57 -21.62
CA ASN A 46 -19.11 11.39 -22.78
C ASN A 46 -18.45 10.89 -24.08
N ASN A 47 -19.01 9.83 -24.66
CA ASN A 47 -18.81 9.56 -26.08
C ASN A 47 -20.09 8.99 -26.69
N GLY A 48 -21.01 9.90 -27.05
CA GLY A 48 -22.20 9.55 -27.82
C GLY A 48 -21.81 9.05 -29.21
N THR A 49 -22.25 7.84 -29.54
CA THR A 49 -22.56 7.46 -30.93
C THR A 49 -23.82 6.60 -30.90
N GLU A 50 -24.93 7.23 -31.31
CA GLU A 50 -26.30 6.72 -31.24
C GLU A 50 -26.65 5.88 -32.48
N ASP A 51 -25.71 5.06 -33.00
CA ASP A 51 -25.99 4.31 -34.24
C ASP A 51 -25.11 3.06 -34.43
N THR A 52 -25.33 2.00 -33.64
CA THR A 52 -24.87 0.64 -33.98
C THR A 52 -25.84 -0.44 -33.48
N SER A 53 -25.96 -1.51 -34.27
CA SER A 53 -26.95 -2.60 -34.16
C SER A 53 -26.98 -3.35 -32.81
N PRO A 54 -28.15 -3.90 -32.40
CA PRO A 54 -28.37 -4.48 -31.05
C PRO A 54 -27.44 -5.64 -30.67
N THR A 55 -26.86 -6.34 -31.64
CA THR A 55 -25.95 -7.48 -31.42
C THR A 55 -24.54 -7.05 -30.98
N PHE A 56 -24.10 -5.84 -31.35
CA PHE A 56 -22.76 -5.34 -30.99
C PHE A 56 -22.74 -4.75 -29.58
N LYS A 57 -23.87 -4.14 -29.19
CA LYS A 57 -24.07 -3.47 -27.90
C LYS A 57 -23.89 -4.39 -26.69
N ALA A 58 -24.43 -5.62 -26.75
CA ALA A 58 -24.34 -6.57 -25.64
C ALA A 58 -22.90 -7.08 -25.36
N PHE A 59 -22.05 -7.18 -26.40
CA PHE A 59 -20.65 -7.58 -26.23
C PHE A 59 -19.79 -6.43 -25.69
N GLU A 60 -20.03 -5.21 -26.18
CA GLU A 60 -19.31 -4.01 -25.77
C GLU A 60 -19.66 -3.60 -24.32
N GLU A 61 -20.93 -3.69 -23.92
CA GLU A 61 -21.39 -3.48 -22.54
C GLU A 61 -20.76 -4.49 -21.55
N GLY A 62 -20.56 -5.75 -21.96
CA GLY A 62 -19.87 -6.77 -21.15
C GLY A 62 -18.38 -6.45 -20.95
N SER A 63 -17.70 -6.04 -22.02
CA SER A 63 -16.27 -5.65 -22.00
C SER A 63 -16.01 -4.39 -21.15
N GLN A 64 -16.90 -3.40 -21.27
CA GLN A 64 -16.83 -2.17 -20.48
C GLN A 64 -17.06 -2.44 -18.99
N THR A 65 -18.03 -3.30 -18.64
CA THR A 65 -18.30 -3.70 -17.25
C THR A 65 -17.10 -4.38 -16.62
N MET A 66 -16.50 -5.37 -17.31
CA MET A 66 -15.32 -6.09 -16.80
C MET A 66 -14.11 -5.17 -16.57
N SER A 67 -13.90 -4.19 -17.46
CA SER A 67 -12.82 -3.20 -17.35
C SER A 67 -13.03 -2.25 -16.16
N LYS A 68 -14.28 -1.84 -15.92
CA LYS A 68 -14.66 -1.01 -14.76
C LYS A 68 -14.42 -1.76 -13.44
N GLU A 69 -14.85 -3.00 -13.33
CA GLU A 69 -14.64 -3.83 -12.13
C GLU A 69 -13.16 -4.04 -11.81
N ALA A 70 -12.33 -4.33 -12.83
CA ALA A 70 -10.89 -4.47 -12.67
C ALA A 70 -10.24 -3.19 -12.13
N ASN A 71 -10.63 -2.02 -12.67
CA ASN A 71 -10.15 -0.72 -12.22
C ASN A 71 -10.60 -0.38 -10.80
N THR A 72 -11.85 -0.71 -10.43
CA THR A 72 -12.35 -0.57 -9.06
C THR A 72 -11.52 -1.39 -8.07
N GLN A 73 -11.24 -2.66 -8.40
CA GLN A 73 -10.39 -3.51 -7.54
C GLN A 73 -8.98 -2.96 -7.39
N LEU A 74 -8.40 -2.41 -8.47
CA LEU A 74 -7.09 -1.78 -8.44
C LEU A 74 -7.09 -0.53 -7.53
N ALA A 75 -8.11 0.33 -7.65
CA ALA A 75 -8.27 1.51 -6.80
C ALA A 75 -8.38 1.14 -5.32
N ILE A 76 -9.20 0.15 -4.96
CA ILE A 76 -9.36 -0.34 -3.59
C ILE A 76 -8.02 -0.83 -3.01
N ARG A 77 -7.25 -1.59 -3.81
CA ARG A 77 -5.92 -2.06 -3.40
C ARG A 77 -4.96 -0.89 -3.16
N GLN A 78 -5.01 0.11 -4.02
CA GLN A 78 -4.16 1.30 -3.94
C GLN A 78 -4.49 2.15 -2.70
N GLU A 79 -5.77 2.36 -2.41
CA GLU A 79 -6.23 3.05 -1.19
C GLU A 79 -5.79 2.33 0.07
N LYS A 80 -5.95 1.00 0.10
CA LYS A 80 -5.45 0.16 1.19
C LYS A 80 -3.94 0.32 1.37
N PHE A 81 -3.18 0.30 0.28
CA PHE A 81 -1.73 0.48 0.33
C PHE A 81 -1.34 1.85 0.90
N ILE A 82 -2.01 2.93 0.49
CA ILE A 82 -1.80 4.28 1.04
C ILE A 82 -2.11 4.32 2.53
N ARG A 83 -3.22 3.72 2.97
CA ARG A 83 -3.58 3.62 4.39
C ARG A 83 -2.50 2.89 5.19
N ASP A 84 -2.00 1.77 4.68
CA ASP A 84 -0.97 0.97 5.36
C ASP A 84 0.36 1.73 5.46
N LEU A 85 0.71 2.56 4.47
CA LEU A 85 1.84 3.48 4.52
C LEU A 85 1.63 4.62 5.54
N LYS A 86 0.44 5.22 5.62
CA LYS A 86 0.13 6.23 6.65
C LYS A 86 0.25 5.64 8.06
N ASN A 87 -0.24 4.41 8.25
CA ASN A 87 -0.07 3.69 9.50
C ASN A 87 1.41 3.40 9.81
N ALA A 88 2.26 3.21 8.80
CA ALA A 88 3.70 3.10 8.99
C ALA A 88 4.33 4.40 9.49
N LEU A 89 3.89 5.56 9.00
CA LEU A 89 4.32 6.87 9.51
C LEU A 89 3.97 7.06 10.99
N ILE A 90 2.75 6.70 11.40
CA ILE A 90 2.35 6.75 12.82
C ILE A 90 3.27 5.88 13.68
N ARG A 91 3.65 4.69 13.20
CA ARG A 91 4.61 3.82 13.92
C ARG A 91 6.01 4.44 13.98
N ILE A 92 6.41 5.23 12.98
CA ILE A 92 7.70 5.95 13.00
C ILE A 92 7.67 7.01 14.09
N GLU A 93 6.60 7.80 14.17
CA GLU A 93 6.41 8.84 15.19
C GLU A 93 6.42 8.24 16.60
N ASN A 94 5.74 7.11 16.78
CA ASN A 94 5.70 6.38 18.04
C ASN A 94 6.96 5.54 18.30
N LYS A 95 7.98 5.59 17.43
CA LYS A 95 9.25 4.84 17.54
C LYS A 95 9.08 3.31 17.62
N THR A 96 7.97 2.77 17.12
CA THR A 96 7.65 1.32 17.06
C THR A 96 7.80 0.73 15.65
N TYR A 97 8.15 1.55 14.67
CA TYR A 97 8.32 1.11 13.29
C TYR A 97 9.44 0.07 13.13
N GLY A 98 9.14 -0.97 12.34
CA GLY A 98 10.09 -2.04 12.04
C GLY A 98 10.21 -3.11 13.12
N ILE A 99 9.41 -3.07 14.18
CA ILE A 99 9.29 -4.15 15.16
C ILE A 99 8.30 -5.19 14.61
N CYS A 100 8.70 -6.46 14.58
CA CYS A 100 7.82 -7.54 14.16
C CYS A 100 6.71 -7.77 15.20
N ARG A 101 5.45 -7.75 14.76
CA ARG A 101 4.30 -7.95 15.65
C ARG A 101 4.22 -9.34 16.30
N VAL A 102 4.88 -10.34 15.72
CA VAL A 102 4.86 -11.72 16.22
C VAL A 102 6.10 -11.99 17.07
N THR A 103 7.30 -11.71 16.55
CA THR A 103 8.54 -12.07 17.25
C THR A 103 9.07 -11.00 18.17
N GLY A 104 8.56 -9.76 18.10
CA GLY A 104 9.09 -8.60 18.83
C GLY A 104 10.48 -8.13 18.36
N LYS A 105 11.10 -8.82 17.38
CA LYS A 105 12.43 -8.49 16.85
C LYS A 105 12.36 -7.46 15.72
N LEU A 106 13.46 -6.78 15.45
CA LEU A 106 13.56 -5.87 14.31
C LEU A 106 13.46 -6.62 12.96
N ILE A 107 12.55 -6.17 12.11
CA ILE A 107 12.41 -6.57 10.70
C ILE A 107 13.58 -5.96 9.94
N SER A 108 14.29 -6.74 9.12
CA SER A 108 15.51 -6.28 8.44
C SER A 108 15.33 -4.97 7.64
N LYS A 109 16.33 -4.08 7.72
CA LYS A 109 16.32 -2.79 6.99
C LYS A 109 16.10 -2.98 5.49
N LYS A 110 16.73 -3.99 4.88
CA LYS A 110 16.58 -4.31 3.45
C LYS A 110 15.11 -4.59 3.10
N ARG A 111 14.39 -5.35 3.92
CA ARG A 111 12.96 -5.63 3.72
C ARG A 111 12.12 -4.37 3.85
N LEU A 112 12.36 -3.54 4.86
CA LEU A 112 11.59 -2.30 5.08
C LEU A 112 11.83 -1.24 4.00
N LYS A 113 13.01 -1.22 3.37
CA LYS A 113 13.25 -0.36 2.19
C LYS A 113 12.41 -0.78 0.98
N LEU A 114 12.24 -2.10 0.78
CA LEU A 114 11.45 -2.64 -0.33
C LEU A 114 9.93 -2.58 -0.05
N VAL A 115 9.54 -3.03 1.15
CA VAL A 115 8.15 -3.21 1.59
C VAL A 115 7.94 -2.46 2.92
N PRO A 116 7.82 -1.12 2.91
CA PRO A 116 7.82 -0.32 4.13
C PRO A 116 6.54 -0.42 4.97
N HIS A 117 5.44 -0.94 4.42
CA HIS A 117 4.23 -1.20 5.21
C HIS A 117 4.32 -2.52 5.99
N ALA A 118 5.36 -3.34 5.80
CA ALA A 118 5.47 -4.64 6.43
C ALA A 118 5.50 -4.55 7.97
N THR A 119 4.68 -5.38 8.62
CA THR A 119 4.58 -5.50 10.09
C THR A 119 5.11 -6.84 10.62
N LEU A 120 5.47 -7.75 9.72
CA LEU A 120 5.98 -9.09 10.02
C LEU A 120 7.38 -9.27 9.43
N SER A 121 8.21 -10.05 10.11
CA SER A 121 9.50 -10.51 9.59
C SER A 121 9.31 -11.59 8.51
N ILE A 122 10.39 -12.02 7.85
CA ILE A 122 10.34 -13.16 6.90
C ILE A 122 10.03 -14.45 7.67
N GLU A 123 10.74 -14.67 8.78
CA GLU A 123 10.53 -15.81 9.70
C GLU A 123 9.06 -15.91 10.14
N ALA A 124 8.46 -14.82 10.64
CA ALA A 124 7.07 -14.82 11.08
C ALA A 124 6.08 -15.09 9.94
N LYS A 125 6.40 -14.64 8.71
CA LYS A 125 5.53 -14.87 7.55
C LYS A 125 5.52 -16.36 7.16
N ASN A 126 6.68 -17.02 7.21
CA ASN A 126 6.81 -18.44 6.86
C ASN A 126 6.11 -19.36 7.87
N ASN A 127 5.98 -18.93 9.14
CA ASN A 127 5.29 -19.70 10.19
C ASN A 127 3.76 -19.54 10.20
N ILE A 128 3.22 -18.61 9.39
CA ILE A 128 1.77 -18.35 9.24
C ILE A 128 1.27 -18.87 7.86
N SER A 129 2.17 -19.48 7.08
CA SER A 129 1.89 -19.99 5.73
C SER A 129 1.19 -21.34 5.78
#